data_AF-A0A6B9YB73-F1
#
_entry.id   AF-A0A6B9YB73-F1
#
_cell.length_a   1.000
_cell.length_b   1.000
_cell.length_c   1.000
_cell.angle_alpha   90.00
_cell.angle_beta   90.00
_cell.angle_gamma   90.00
#
_symmetry.space_group_name_H-M   'P 1'
#
loop_
_entity.id
_entity.type
_entity.pdbx_description
1 polymer ?
#
loop_
_entity_poly.entity_id
_entity_poly.type
_entity_poly.pdbx_seq_one_letter_code
_entity_poly.pdbx_strand_id
1 'polypeptide(L)'
;MKIITVIGLIVIFFIYLFVDQYLLKRKLGIKTKKFWLFSENRKTYAIVIDIVIMILFVISYWILNTGENVLKYSAIVRTGPLFGLFFLLFLNRGIEEIRIHPTEKSYYHSWLGSLLILSAFIVILIFE
;
A
#
# COMPACT_ATOMS: atom_id res chain seq x y z
N MET A 1 -9.29 13.67 15.63
CA MET A 1 -9.37 13.45 14.17
C MET A 1 -10.37 14.45 13.60
N LYS A 2 -9.96 15.27 12.64
CA LYS A 2 -10.80 16.34 12.09
C LYS A 2 -11.83 15.78 11.11
N ILE A 3 -12.98 16.43 10.99
CA ILE A 3 -14.03 16.01 10.04
C ILE A 3 -13.53 16.04 8.59
N ILE A 4 -12.61 16.97 8.28
CA ILE A 4 -11.95 17.11 6.99
C ILE A 4 -11.14 15.84 6.64
N THR A 5 -10.46 15.24 7.61
CA THR A 5 -9.70 13.98 7.43
C THR A 5 -10.64 12.84 7.03
N VAL A 6 -11.80 12.74 7.70
CA VAL A 6 -12.80 11.71 7.42
C VAL A 6 -13.39 11.90 6.01
N ILE A 7 -13.76 13.13 5.65
CA ILE A 7 -14.24 13.46 4.31
C ILE A 7 -13.20 13.12 3.25
N GLY A 8 -11.93 13.48 3.47
CA GLY A 8 -10.83 13.18 2.55
C GLY A 8 -10.65 11.68 2.31
N LEU A 9 -10.70 10.86 3.38
CA LEU A 9 -10.61 9.41 3.26
C LEU A 9 -11.80 8.81 2.49
N ILE A 10 -13.02 9.31 2.74
CA ILE A 10 -14.22 8.88 2.03
C ILE A 10 -14.08 9.20 0.53
N VAL A 11 -13.68 10.41 0.18
CA VAL A 11 -13.50 10.83 -1.23
C VAL A 11 -12.47 9.95 -1.94
N ILE A 12 -11.31 9.73 -1.33
CA ILE A 12 -10.27 8.86 -1.89
C ILE A 12 -10.79 7.43 -2.06
N PHE A 13 -11.53 6.91 -1.09
CA PHE A 13 -12.09 5.56 -1.16
C PHE A 13 -13.11 5.43 -2.31
N PHE A 14 -13.95 6.44 -2.53
CA PHE A 14 -14.87 6.46 -3.68
C PHE A 14 -14.13 6.55 -5.01
N ILE A 15 -13.08 7.36 -5.11
CA ILE A 15 -12.22 7.42 -6.31
C ILE A 15 -11.60 6.06 -6.56
N TYR A 16 -11.06 5.40 -5.53
CA TYR A 16 -10.51 4.06 -5.62
C TYR A 16 -11.54 3.06 -6.15
N LEU A 17 -12.74 3.03 -5.58
CA LEU A 17 -13.81 2.14 -6.03
C LEU A 17 -14.22 2.41 -7.47
N PHE A 18 -14.31 3.69 -7.86
CA PHE A 18 -14.63 4.07 -9.23
C PHE A 18 -13.56 3.57 -10.20
N VAL A 19 -12.28 3.82 -9.92
CA VAL A 19 -11.19 3.36 -10.80
C VAL A 19 -11.14 1.84 -10.84
N ASP A 20 -11.25 1.14 -9.71
CA ASP A 20 -11.16 -0.32 -9.67
C ASP A 20 -12.34 -1.00 -10.38
N GLN A 21 -13.57 -0.66 -10.00
CA GLN A 21 -14.77 -1.35 -10.45
C GLN A 21 -15.18 -0.91 -11.86
N TYR A 22 -15.15 0.39 -12.13
CA TYR A 22 -15.62 0.93 -13.40
C TYR A 22 -14.51 0.91 -14.46
N LEU A 23 -13.34 1.46 -14.15
CA LEU A 23 -12.28 1.60 -15.16
C LEU A 23 -11.55 0.27 -15.41
N LEU A 24 -10.97 -0.34 -14.37
CA LEU A 24 -10.12 -1.52 -14.54
C LEU A 24 -10.95 -2.77 -14.88
N LYS A 25 -11.97 -3.08 -14.07
CA LYS A 25 -12.77 -4.29 -14.27
C LYS A 25 -13.75 -4.18 -15.43
N ARG A 26 -14.60 -3.14 -15.45
CA ARG A 26 -15.70 -3.04 -16.43
C ARG A 26 -15.24 -2.54 -17.79
N LYS A 27 -14.44 -1.47 -17.85
CA LYS A 27 -14.02 -0.87 -19.13
C LYS A 27 -12.84 -1.60 -19.77
N LEU A 28 -11.83 -1.95 -18.97
CA LEU A 28 -10.60 -2.56 -19.48
C LEU A 28 -10.57 -4.09 -19.40
N GLY A 29 -11.55 -4.71 -18.71
CA GLY A 29 -11.63 -6.17 -18.59
C GLY A 29 -10.46 -6.80 -17.83
N ILE A 30 -9.71 -6.02 -17.06
CA ILE A 30 -8.52 -6.48 -16.34
C ILE A 30 -8.99 -7.32 -15.15
N LYS A 31 -8.53 -8.57 -15.09
CA LYS A 31 -8.84 -9.48 -14.00
C LYS A 31 -7.88 -9.25 -12.84
N THR A 32 -8.41 -9.21 -11.63
CA THR A 32 -7.60 -9.17 -10.42
C THR A 32 -6.97 -10.54 -10.17
N LYS A 33 -5.64 -10.63 -10.17
CA LYS A 33 -4.94 -11.80 -9.65
C LYS A 33 -4.66 -11.64 -8.15
N LYS A 34 -4.96 -12.68 -7.38
CA LYS A 34 -4.65 -12.72 -5.94
C LYS A 34 -3.34 -13.47 -5.75
N PHE A 35 -2.24 -12.75 -5.67
CA PHE A 35 -0.96 -13.31 -5.25
C PHE A 35 -0.77 -13.07 -3.75
N TRP A 36 -0.67 -14.16 -2.99
CA TRP A 36 -0.32 -14.14 -1.57
C TRP A 36 1.19 -14.34 -1.41
N LEU A 37 1.74 -14.01 -0.23
CA LEU A 37 3.19 -14.02 0.02
C LEU A 37 3.89 -15.33 -0.40
N PHE A 38 3.18 -16.46 -0.37
CA PHE A 38 3.67 -17.81 -0.69
C PHE A 38 3.03 -18.44 -1.95
N SER A 39 2.50 -17.66 -2.89
CA SER A 39 1.98 -18.26 -4.12
C SER A 39 3.11 -18.92 -4.93
N GLU A 40 2.87 -20.11 -5.48
CA GLU A 40 3.86 -20.95 -6.17
C GLU A 40 4.61 -20.26 -7.32
N ASN A 41 4.00 -19.27 -7.96
CA ASN A 41 4.56 -18.58 -9.13
C ASN A 41 5.30 -17.26 -8.82
N ARG A 42 5.75 -17.05 -7.57
CA ARG A 42 6.49 -15.84 -7.22
C ARG A 42 7.96 -15.93 -7.59
N LYS A 43 8.52 -14.81 -8.02
CA LYS A 43 9.95 -14.73 -8.32
C LYS A 43 10.74 -14.53 -7.03
N THR A 44 11.87 -15.23 -6.90
CA THR A 44 12.73 -15.18 -5.71
C THR A 44 13.11 -13.75 -5.33
N TYR A 45 13.42 -12.88 -6.30
CA TYR A 45 13.77 -11.48 -6.01
C TYR A 45 12.62 -10.72 -5.33
N ALA A 46 11.37 -10.98 -5.70
CA ALA A 46 10.21 -10.30 -5.14
C ALA A 46 9.97 -10.75 -3.69
N ILE A 47 10.18 -12.03 -3.41
CA ILE A 47 10.13 -12.59 -2.04
C ILE A 47 11.23 -11.96 -1.18
N VAL A 48 12.46 -11.86 -1.70
CA VAL A 48 13.58 -11.24 -0.97
C VAL A 48 13.27 -9.77 -0.65
N ILE A 49 12.74 -9.02 -1.61
CA ILE A 49 12.32 -7.63 -1.39
C ILE A 49 11.22 -7.53 -0.32
N ASP A 50 10.21 -8.41 -0.36
CA ASP A 50 9.15 -8.43 0.66
C ASP A 50 9.71 -8.71 2.07
N ILE A 51 10.67 -9.63 2.19
CA ILE A 51 11.35 -9.92 3.47
C ILE A 51 12.13 -8.69 3.96
N VAL A 52 12.87 -8.03 3.08
CA VAL A 52 13.60 -6.79 3.42
C VAL A 52 12.64 -5.70 3.88
N ILE A 53 11.52 -5.52 3.16
CA ILE A 53 10.45 -4.57 3.53
C ILE A 53 9.87 -4.90 4.92
N MET A 54 9.62 -6.18 5.21
CA MET A 54 9.13 -6.62 6.52
C MET A 54 10.14 -6.34 7.64
N ILE A 55 11.42 -6.61 7.42
CA ILE A 55 12.48 -6.33 8.40
C ILE A 55 12.57 -4.82 8.67
N LEU A 56 12.59 -4.01 7.61
CA LEU A 56 12.61 -2.55 7.73
C LEU A 56 11.39 -2.04 8.51
N PHE A 57 10.20 -2.57 8.22
CA PHE A 57 8.99 -2.25 8.97
C PHE A 57 9.15 -2.56 10.46
N VAL A 58 9.59 -3.77 10.83
CA VAL A 58 9.75 -4.16 12.24
C VAL A 58 10.74 -3.24 12.95
N ILE A 59 11.89 -2.97 12.33
CA ILE A 59 12.92 -2.08 12.90
C ILE A 59 12.38 -0.66 13.07
N SER A 60 11.82 -0.07 12.02
CA SER A 60 11.28 1.29 12.07
C SER A 60 10.12 1.42 13.05
N TYR A 61 9.22 0.44 13.09
CA TYR A 61 8.10 0.42 14.03
C TYR A 61 8.61 0.32 15.47
N TRP A 62 9.58 -0.55 15.75
CA TRP A 62 10.18 -0.70 17.07
C TRP A 62 10.85 0.60 17.53
N ILE A 63 11.69 1.21 16.68
CA ILE A 63 12.39 2.47 17.00
C ILE A 63 11.40 3.59 17.36
N LEU A 64 10.30 3.71 16.64
CA LEU A 64 9.32 4.79 16.85
C LEU A 64 8.34 4.52 18.00
N ASN A 65 8.13 3.26 18.38
CA ASN A 65 7.14 2.86 19.39
C ASN A 65 7.75 2.37 20.70
N THR A 66 9.05 2.56 20.92
CA THR A 66 9.74 2.21 22.16
C THR A 66 10.58 3.37 22.71
N GLY A 67 10.84 3.36 24.02
CA GLY A 67 11.64 4.37 24.70
C GLY A 67 11.05 5.79 24.63
N GLU A 68 11.93 6.78 24.61
CA GLU A 68 11.56 8.21 24.64
C GLU A 68 10.86 8.68 23.34
N ASN A 69 11.04 7.93 22.23
CA ASN A 69 10.44 8.26 20.94
C ASN A 69 8.90 8.20 20.96
N VAL A 70 8.32 7.38 21.84
CA VAL A 70 6.88 7.25 22.05
C VAL A 70 6.24 8.58 22.43
N LEU A 71 6.96 9.38 23.24
CA LEU A 71 6.52 10.69 23.74
C LEU A 71 6.94 11.81 22.78
N LYS A 72 8.02 11.62 22.03
CA LYS A 72 8.59 12.62 21.11
C LYS A 72 7.82 12.76 19.80
N TYR A 73 7.33 11.65 19.24
CA TYR A 73 6.68 11.63 17.93
C TYR A 73 5.16 11.52 18.03
N SER A 74 4.44 12.21 17.13
CA SER A 74 2.98 12.11 17.06
C SER A 74 2.54 10.69 16.73
N ALA A 75 1.27 10.38 17.06
CA ALA A 75 0.69 9.09 16.76
C ALA A 75 0.76 8.78 15.26
N ILE A 76 0.57 9.77 14.36
CA ILE A 76 0.66 9.50 12.93
C ILE A 76 2.05 9.09 12.49
N VAL A 77 3.10 9.78 12.96
CA VAL A 77 4.49 9.46 12.61
C VAL A 77 4.82 8.04 13.08
N ARG A 78 4.36 7.67 14.27
CA ARG A 78 4.56 6.33 14.85
C ARG A 78 3.83 5.22 14.10
N THR A 79 2.71 5.53 13.46
CA THR A 79 1.98 4.60 12.58
C THR A 79 2.46 4.62 11.12
N GLY A 80 3.26 5.62 10.73
CA GLY A 80 3.84 5.77 9.39
C GLY A 80 4.51 4.51 8.83
N PRO A 81 5.30 3.74 9.61
CA PRO A 81 5.86 2.47 9.14
C PRO A 81 4.83 1.48 8.61
N LEU A 82 3.60 1.46 9.17
CA LEU A 82 2.54 0.58 8.70
C LEU A 82 2.05 0.98 7.30
N PHE A 83 1.89 2.27 7.04
CA PHE A 83 1.56 2.77 5.70
C PHE A 83 2.69 2.49 4.72
N GLY A 84 3.95 2.70 5.14
CA GLY A 84 5.14 2.38 4.36
C GLY A 84 5.20 0.89 3.98
N LEU A 85 4.91 0.00 4.93
CA LEU A 85 4.86 -1.45 4.71
C LEU A 85 3.89 -1.79 3.58
N PHE A 86 2.62 -1.41 3.71
CA PHE A 86 1.62 -1.78 2.71
C PHE A 86 1.91 -1.09 1.37
N PHE A 87 2.30 0.18 1.37
CA PHE A 87 2.67 0.91 0.16
C PHE A 87 3.74 0.18 -0.64
N LEU A 88 4.85 -0.20 0.02
CA LEU A 88 5.98 -0.88 -0.62
C LEU A 88 5.63 -2.31 -1.07
N LEU A 89 4.84 -3.06 -0.28
CA LEU A 89 4.38 -4.39 -0.68
C LEU A 89 3.51 -4.34 -1.93
N PHE A 90 2.54 -3.42 -2.00
CA PHE A 90 1.70 -3.25 -3.18
C PHE A 90 2.49 -2.75 -4.39
N LEU A 91 3.47 -1.87 -4.18
CA LEU A 91 4.37 -1.40 -5.23
C LEU A 91 5.21 -2.55 -5.80
N ASN A 92 5.85 -3.34 -4.93
CA ASN A 92 6.69 -4.48 -5.32
C ASN A 92 5.86 -5.54 -6.08
N ARG A 93 4.63 -5.83 -5.63
CA ARG A 93 3.71 -6.73 -6.35
C ARG A 93 3.39 -6.24 -7.75
N GLY A 94 3.15 -4.94 -7.93
CA GLY A 94 2.93 -4.39 -9.27
C GLY A 94 4.16 -4.50 -10.16
N ILE A 95 5.36 -4.28 -9.61
CA ILE A 95 6.63 -4.46 -10.34
C ILE A 95 6.84 -5.94 -10.72
N GLU A 96 6.56 -6.87 -9.80
CA GLU A 96 6.63 -8.31 -10.03
C GLU A 96 5.66 -8.72 -11.15
N GLU A 97 4.41 -8.28 -11.10
CA GLU A 97 3.40 -8.60 -12.11
C GLU A 97 3.75 -8.06 -13.50
N ILE A 98 4.33 -6.87 -13.60
CA ILE A 98 4.83 -6.34 -14.89
C ILE A 98 5.89 -7.26 -15.49
N ARG A 99 6.77 -7.84 -14.66
CA ARG A 99 7.86 -8.68 -15.15
C ARG A 99 7.41 -10.10 -15.50
N ILE A 100 6.40 -10.65 -14.82
CA ILE A 100 5.92 -12.02 -15.07
C ILE A 100 4.80 -12.05 -16.11
N HIS A 101 3.85 -11.13 -16.02
CA HIS A 101 2.63 -11.10 -16.85
C HIS A 101 2.32 -9.68 -17.36
N PRO A 102 3.21 -9.05 -18.17
CA PRO A 102 3.02 -7.67 -18.64
C PRO A 102 1.74 -7.49 -19.47
N THR A 103 1.31 -8.53 -20.19
CA THR A 103 0.15 -8.52 -21.08
C THR A 103 -1.18 -8.49 -20.34
N GLU A 104 -1.23 -9.06 -19.14
CA GLU A 104 -2.45 -9.20 -18.37
C GLU A 104 -2.85 -7.93 -17.62
N LYS A 105 -1.91 -6.99 -17.45
CA LYS A 105 -2.15 -5.67 -16.85
C LYS A 105 -2.75 -5.70 -15.42
N SER A 106 -2.71 -6.84 -14.74
CA SER A 106 -3.18 -6.97 -13.34
C SER A 106 -2.46 -6.01 -12.39
N TYR A 107 -1.22 -5.59 -12.73
CA TYR A 107 -0.41 -4.70 -11.92
C TYR A 107 -1.07 -3.35 -11.64
N TYR A 108 -2.02 -2.90 -12.47
CA TYR A 108 -2.80 -1.70 -12.21
C TYR A 108 -3.61 -1.79 -10.91
N HIS A 109 -4.12 -2.96 -10.54
CA HIS A 109 -4.83 -3.12 -9.26
C HIS A 109 -3.86 -2.98 -8.08
N SER A 110 -2.67 -3.58 -8.19
CA SER A 110 -1.63 -3.49 -7.16
C SER A 110 -1.14 -2.06 -6.98
N TRP A 111 -0.88 -1.34 -8.08
CA TRP A 111 -0.49 0.07 -8.03
C TRP A 111 -1.61 0.98 -7.55
N LEU A 112 -2.86 0.71 -7.92
CA LEU A 112 -4.01 1.46 -7.41
C LEU A 112 -4.15 1.30 -5.89
N GLY A 113 -3.90 0.09 -5.36
CA GLY A 113 -3.82 -0.15 -3.92
C GLY A 113 -2.67 0.63 -3.26
N SER A 114 -1.48 0.64 -3.88
CA SER A 114 -0.33 1.43 -3.40
C SER A 114 -0.67 2.93 -3.35
N LEU A 115 -1.29 3.48 -4.40
CA LEU A 115 -1.75 4.87 -4.46
C LEU A 115 -2.83 5.18 -3.42
N LEU A 116 -3.76 4.25 -3.16
CA LEU A 116 -4.76 4.40 -2.11
C LEU A 116 -4.09 4.56 -0.73
N ILE A 117 -3.11 3.71 -0.42
CA ILE A 117 -2.40 3.76 0.87
C ILE A 117 -1.62 5.06 1.01
N LEU A 118 -0.90 5.47 -0.05
CA LEU A 118 -0.13 6.70 -0.04
C LEU A 118 -1.02 7.93 0.13
N SER A 119 -2.12 8.01 -0.62
CA SER A 119 -3.06 9.13 -0.55
C SER A 119 -3.79 9.18 0.80
N ALA A 120 -4.19 8.04 1.35
CA ALA A 120 -4.74 7.95 2.70
C ALA A 120 -3.74 8.46 3.75
N PHE A 121 -2.46 8.03 3.66
CA PHE A 121 -1.42 8.49 4.58
C PHE A 121 -1.21 10.01 4.49
N ILE A 122 -1.13 10.57 3.28
CA ILE A 122 -0.98 12.02 3.06
C ILE A 122 -2.16 12.81 3.66
N VAL A 123 -3.40 12.35 3.45
CA VAL A 123 -4.58 12.99 4.03
C VAL A 123 -4.50 12.98 5.56
N ILE A 124 -4.15 11.86 6.17
CA ILE A 124 -4.07 11.81 7.62
C ILE A 124 -2.89 12.66 8.14
N LEU A 125 -1.75 12.67 7.45
CA LEU A 125 -0.58 13.47 7.83
C LEU A 125 -0.84 14.99 7.75
N ILE A 126 -1.53 15.46 6.71
CA ILE A 126 -1.82 16.90 6.53
C ILE A 126 -2.92 17.37 7.48
N PHE A 127 -3.92 16.52 7.73
CA PHE A 127 -5.12 16.89 8.48
C PHE A 127 -5.17 16.26 9.88
N GLU A 128 -4.05 15.80 10.43
CA GLU A 128 -3.92 15.44 11.87
C GLU A 128 -4.30 16.63 12.76
#